data_AF-A0AA43QBW0-F1
#
_entry.id   AF-A0AA43QBW0-F1
#
_cell.length_a   1.000
_cell.length_b   1.000
_cell.length_c   1.000
_cell.angle_alpha   90.00
_cell.angle_beta   90.00
_cell.angle_gamma   90.00
#
_symmetry.space_group_name_H-M   'P 1'
#
loop_
_entity.id
_entity.type
_entity.pdbx_description
1 polymer ?
#
loop_
_entity_poly.entity_id
_entity_poly.type
_entity_poly.pdbx_seq_one_letter_code
_entity_poly.pdbx_strand_id
1 'polypeptide(L)'
;MLEKICKAGLYLVPIPPIGGKPTKAPHAKSWNQPQSANNPNGFSNNAADFVDCERFNFGIAHLPSKTAAFDLDSLSECITLFDDVGLPIQDWLNDLNRVEIKSGKPNRGKLLFRLPHGVESFNTRQYEHNKTMLFELRNASKTGATVQDVIIGTHPDTGTTYQVIGDIANIPEIPDGLLNVALHWDSWRLCFDSALGIVEPPQDLPRETLHGENLKGWRNPVLEFNQSFSVQDILLRNGYRAVGKDRFIRPGSTSKAPGIKILTNCKNGFDACYSHGGDALNDGYKHDAFDCFRLLEHGGDW
;
A
#
# COMPACT_ATOMS: atom_id res chain seq x y z
N MET A 1 -17.35 -26.21 -6.80
CA MET A 1 -16.51 -25.02 -6.50
C MET A 1 -15.03 -25.37 -6.48
N LEU A 2 -14.57 -26.32 -5.64
CA LEU A 2 -13.15 -26.74 -5.56
C LEU A 2 -12.55 -27.10 -6.93
N GLU A 3 -13.26 -27.93 -7.70
CA GLU A 3 -12.82 -28.32 -9.05
C GLU A 3 -12.65 -27.13 -10.00
N LYS A 4 -13.55 -26.13 -9.95
CA LYS A 4 -13.44 -24.91 -10.76
C LYS A 4 -12.17 -24.12 -10.40
N ILE A 5 -11.90 -23.94 -9.11
CA ILE A 5 -10.72 -23.23 -8.59
C ILE A 5 -9.44 -23.95 -9.00
N CYS A 6 -9.39 -25.26 -8.78
CA CYS A 6 -8.29 -26.13 -9.15
C CYS A 6 -7.98 -26.08 -10.66
N LYS A 7 -9.01 -26.19 -11.51
CA LYS A 7 -8.89 -26.07 -12.97
C LYS A 7 -8.42 -24.69 -13.44
N ALA A 8 -8.67 -23.63 -12.66
CA ALA A 8 -8.13 -22.29 -12.92
C ALA A 8 -6.65 -22.13 -12.50
N GLY A 9 -5.99 -23.23 -12.10
CA GLY A 9 -4.59 -23.22 -11.69
C GLY A 9 -4.36 -22.62 -10.30
N LEU A 10 -5.40 -22.52 -9.47
CA LEU A 10 -5.29 -22.04 -8.10
C LEU A 10 -5.12 -23.22 -7.15
N TYR A 11 -4.21 -23.04 -6.19
CA TYR A 11 -3.90 -24.03 -5.17
C TYR A 11 -4.64 -23.70 -3.88
N LEU A 12 -5.21 -24.74 -3.28
CA LEU A 12 -6.00 -24.66 -2.06
C LEU A 12 -5.26 -25.30 -0.89
N VAL A 13 -5.35 -24.66 0.26
CA VAL A 13 -4.92 -25.18 1.56
C VAL A 13 -6.15 -25.71 2.29
N PRO A 14 -6.23 -27.00 2.62
CA PRO A 14 -7.28 -27.52 3.48
C PRO A 14 -7.09 -27.01 4.92
N ILE A 15 -8.17 -26.55 5.55
CA ILE A 15 -8.17 -26.00 6.91
C ILE A 15 -9.16 -26.80 7.75
N PRO A 16 -8.70 -27.83 8.47
CA PRO A 16 -9.56 -28.67 9.30
C PRO A 16 -10.23 -27.89 10.44
N PRO A 17 -11.45 -28.26 10.84
CA PRO A 17 -12.04 -27.76 12.07
C PRO A 17 -11.29 -28.30 13.30
N ILE A 18 -11.27 -27.53 14.38
CA ILE A 18 -10.72 -27.94 15.68
C ILE A 18 -11.88 -28.12 16.66
N GLY A 19 -12.01 -29.33 17.23
CA GLY A 19 -13.13 -29.65 18.12
C GLY A 19 -14.50 -29.47 17.46
N GLY A 20 -14.59 -29.71 16.15
CA GLY A 20 -15.82 -29.52 15.36
C GLY A 20 -16.14 -28.06 15.00
N LYS A 21 -15.30 -27.08 15.40
CA LYS A 21 -15.48 -25.67 15.06
C LYS A 21 -14.59 -25.27 13.88
N PRO A 22 -15.09 -24.46 12.92
CA PRO A 22 -14.26 -23.97 11.83
C PRO A 22 -13.09 -23.12 12.35
N THR A 23 -12.02 -23.01 11.57
CA THR A 23 -10.84 -22.20 11.90
C THR A 23 -10.43 -21.34 10.70
N LYS A 24 -9.63 -20.28 10.93
CA LYS A 24 -9.19 -19.37 9.85
C LYS A 24 -7.80 -19.69 9.32
N ALA A 25 -7.09 -20.61 9.96
CA ALA A 25 -5.71 -20.91 9.65
C ALA A 25 -5.46 -22.41 9.74
N PRO A 26 -4.63 -22.96 8.84
CA PRO A 26 -4.16 -24.33 8.97
C PRO A 26 -3.22 -24.45 10.19
N HIS A 27 -3.34 -25.55 10.92
CA HIS A 27 -2.53 -25.84 12.11
C HIS A 27 -1.56 -27.02 11.93
N ALA A 28 -1.71 -27.77 10.83
CA ALA A 28 -0.80 -28.87 10.50
C ALA A 28 0.60 -28.33 10.16
N LYS A 29 1.65 -29.07 10.52
CA LYS A 29 3.01 -28.75 10.05
C LYS A 29 3.05 -28.83 8.52
N SER A 30 3.86 -27.98 7.88
CA SER A 30 4.10 -28.00 6.43
C SER A 30 2.84 -27.81 5.55
N TRP A 31 1.78 -27.20 6.08
CA TRP A 31 0.59 -26.83 5.30
C TRP A 31 0.93 -25.92 4.10
N ASN A 32 2.01 -25.15 4.23
CA ASN A 32 2.54 -24.21 3.25
C ASN A 32 3.53 -24.87 2.27
N GLN A 33 3.52 -26.20 2.18
CA GLN A 33 4.27 -27.01 1.21
C GLN A 33 3.29 -27.81 0.35
N PRO A 34 3.70 -28.30 -0.83
CA PRO A 34 2.86 -29.14 -1.67
C PRO A 34 2.35 -30.36 -0.92
N GLN A 35 1.12 -30.76 -1.25
CA GLN A 35 0.57 -32.00 -0.75
C GLN A 35 1.36 -33.20 -1.30
N SER A 36 1.52 -34.22 -0.47
CA SER A 36 2.10 -35.52 -0.85
C SER A 36 1.66 -36.60 0.11
N ALA A 37 2.01 -37.87 -0.15
CA ALA A 37 1.75 -38.97 0.77
C ALA A 37 2.34 -38.73 2.19
N ASN A 38 3.47 -38.00 2.27
CA ASN A 38 4.11 -37.63 3.55
C ASN A 38 3.66 -36.26 4.08
N ASN A 39 2.85 -35.52 3.32
CA ASN A 39 2.30 -34.22 3.69
C ASN A 39 0.84 -34.09 3.21
N PRO A 40 -0.10 -34.85 3.78
CA PRO A 40 -1.48 -34.88 3.30
C PRO A 40 -2.24 -33.55 3.50
N ASN A 41 -1.73 -32.67 4.38
CA ASN A 41 -2.34 -31.36 4.69
C ASN A 41 -1.70 -30.20 3.91
N GLY A 42 -0.81 -30.49 2.97
CA GLY A 42 -0.20 -29.49 2.11
C GLY A 42 -1.21 -28.86 1.13
N PHE A 43 -0.78 -27.84 0.41
CA PHE A 43 -1.62 -27.25 -0.64
C PHE A 43 -1.69 -28.14 -1.88
N SER A 44 -2.82 -28.14 -2.57
CA SER A 44 -3.00 -28.84 -3.85
C SER A 44 -3.91 -28.05 -4.80
N ASN A 45 -3.71 -28.22 -6.10
CA ASN A 45 -4.61 -27.75 -7.16
C ASN A 45 -5.37 -28.91 -7.83
N ASN A 46 -5.45 -30.07 -7.19
CA ASN A 46 -6.25 -31.20 -7.64
C ASN A 46 -7.40 -31.44 -6.66
N ALA A 47 -8.64 -31.31 -7.14
CA ALA A 47 -9.82 -31.40 -6.29
C ALA A 47 -10.03 -32.81 -5.69
N ALA A 48 -9.50 -33.86 -6.31
CA ALA A 48 -9.57 -35.22 -5.78
C ALA A 48 -8.79 -35.38 -4.46
N ASP A 49 -7.83 -34.49 -4.19
CA ASP A 49 -7.04 -34.52 -2.96
C ASP A 49 -7.83 -34.05 -1.73
N PHE A 50 -9.05 -33.52 -1.92
CA PHE A 50 -9.90 -32.95 -0.88
C PHE A 50 -11.19 -33.73 -0.62
N VAL A 51 -11.30 -34.97 -1.12
CA VAL A 51 -12.52 -35.80 -0.98
C VAL A 51 -12.90 -36.06 0.48
N ASP A 52 -11.92 -36.14 1.38
CA ASP A 52 -12.12 -36.41 2.81
C ASP A 52 -12.16 -35.12 3.67
N CYS A 53 -12.18 -33.93 3.04
CA CYS A 53 -12.15 -32.63 3.72
C CYS A 53 -13.56 -32.09 4.01
N GLU A 54 -14.46 -32.94 4.52
CA GLU A 54 -15.83 -32.52 4.86
C GLU A 54 -15.82 -31.49 6.01
N ARG A 55 -16.55 -30.39 5.85
CA ARG A 55 -16.62 -29.25 6.80
C ARG A 55 -15.32 -28.46 6.98
N PHE A 56 -14.33 -28.68 6.12
CA PHE A 56 -13.11 -27.87 6.15
C PHE A 56 -13.39 -26.48 5.58
N ASN A 57 -12.63 -25.50 6.09
CA ASN A 57 -12.43 -24.27 5.36
C ASN A 57 -11.32 -24.51 4.31
N PHE A 58 -11.30 -23.70 3.25
CA PHE A 58 -10.21 -23.72 2.27
C PHE A 58 -9.63 -22.34 2.06
N GLY A 59 -8.32 -22.26 2.18
CA GLY A 59 -7.52 -21.09 1.85
C GLY A 59 -6.99 -21.14 0.42
N ILE A 60 -6.85 -20.01 -0.25
CA ILE A 60 -6.02 -19.91 -1.46
C ILE A 60 -4.54 -19.80 -1.04
N ALA A 61 -3.66 -20.67 -1.57
CA ALA A 61 -2.22 -20.56 -1.37
C ALA A 61 -1.63 -19.58 -2.40
N HIS A 62 -1.19 -18.40 -1.94
CA HIS A 62 -0.80 -17.29 -2.82
C HIS A 62 0.39 -17.56 -3.74
N LEU A 63 1.49 -18.12 -3.23
CA LEU A 63 2.70 -18.34 -4.05
C LEU A 63 2.48 -19.32 -5.21
N PRO A 64 2.03 -20.57 -4.98
CA PRO A 64 1.82 -21.51 -6.07
C PRO A 64 0.67 -21.07 -7.00
N SER A 65 -0.27 -20.25 -6.49
CA SER A 65 -1.34 -19.66 -7.31
C SER A 65 -0.92 -18.39 -8.05
N LYS A 66 0.28 -17.84 -7.83
CA LYS A 66 0.70 -16.54 -8.37
C LYS A 66 -0.34 -15.43 -8.13
N THR A 67 -0.87 -15.37 -6.91
CA THR A 67 -1.83 -14.35 -6.47
C THR A 67 -1.32 -13.55 -5.28
N ALA A 68 -1.96 -12.42 -5.02
CA ALA A 68 -1.83 -11.65 -3.78
C ALA A 68 -3.23 -11.26 -3.28
N ALA A 69 -3.34 -10.99 -1.97
CA ALA A 69 -4.53 -10.42 -1.38
C ALA A 69 -4.24 -9.02 -0.82
N PHE A 70 -5.13 -8.07 -1.09
CA PHE A 70 -5.17 -6.79 -0.40
C PHE A 70 -6.27 -6.87 0.67
N ASP A 71 -5.86 -7.17 1.90
CA ASP A 71 -6.74 -7.26 3.07
C ASP A 71 -6.91 -5.87 3.67
N LEU A 72 -8.15 -5.39 3.75
CA LEU A 72 -8.52 -4.08 4.28
C LEU A 72 -9.20 -4.30 5.62
N ASP A 73 -8.44 -4.13 6.69
CA ASP A 73 -8.88 -4.31 8.07
C ASP A 73 -9.62 -3.09 8.63
N SER A 74 -9.38 -1.89 8.09
CA SER A 74 -10.24 -0.73 8.28
C SER A 74 -10.52 -0.07 6.94
N LEU A 75 -11.59 -0.50 6.27
CA LEU A 75 -11.92 -0.06 4.91
C LEU A 75 -12.05 1.46 4.79
N SER A 76 -12.79 2.10 5.71
CA SER A 76 -13.00 3.56 5.68
C SER A 76 -11.68 4.33 5.85
N GLU A 77 -10.81 3.89 6.74
CA GLU A 77 -9.51 4.54 6.97
C GLU A 77 -8.55 4.31 5.81
N CYS A 78 -8.56 3.11 5.22
CA CYS A 78 -7.75 2.83 4.04
C CYS A 78 -8.18 3.65 2.82
N ILE A 79 -9.48 3.92 2.64
CA ILE A 79 -9.96 4.79 1.57
C ILE A 79 -9.35 6.19 1.70
N THR A 80 -9.42 6.79 2.88
CA THR A 80 -8.82 8.11 3.14
C THR A 80 -7.30 8.09 2.95
N LEU A 81 -6.63 7.08 3.53
CA LEU A 81 -5.18 6.96 3.46
C LEU A 81 -4.65 6.82 2.03
N PHE A 82 -5.30 5.99 1.21
CA PHE A 82 -4.89 5.75 -0.17
C PHE A 82 -5.20 6.96 -1.06
N ASP A 83 -6.32 7.65 -0.85
CA ASP A 83 -6.64 8.89 -1.56
C ASP A 83 -5.60 10.00 -1.27
N ASP A 84 -5.19 10.13 0.00
CA ASP A 84 -4.15 11.09 0.42
C ASP A 84 -2.78 10.83 -0.22
N VAL A 85 -2.48 9.58 -0.60
CA VAL A 85 -1.27 9.23 -1.36
C VAL A 85 -1.52 9.03 -2.86
N GLY A 86 -2.73 9.37 -3.33
CA GLY A 86 -3.13 9.33 -4.73
C GLY A 86 -3.17 7.93 -5.36
N LEU A 87 -3.52 6.92 -4.57
CA LEU A 87 -3.84 5.58 -5.04
C LEU A 87 -5.37 5.39 -5.13
N PRO A 88 -5.91 4.99 -6.29
CA PRO A 88 -7.35 4.97 -6.54
C PRO A 88 -8.02 3.69 -5.99
N ILE A 89 -7.97 3.48 -4.68
CA ILE A 89 -8.53 2.27 -4.04
C ILE A 89 -10.03 2.07 -4.33
N GLN A 90 -10.80 3.16 -4.44
CA GLN A 90 -12.22 3.09 -4.75
C GLN A 90 -12.47 2.50 -6.14
N ASP A 91 -11.61 2.79 -7.12
CA ASP A 91 -11.74 2.23 -8.46
C ASP A 91 -11.56 0.71 -8.42
N TRP A 92 -10.60 0.22 -7.63
CA TRP A 92 -10.37 -1.22 -7.47
C TRP A 92 -11.52 -1.93 -6.73
N LEU A 93 -12.12 -1.28 -5.75
CA LEU A 93 -13.28 -1.79 -5.01
C LEU A 93 -14.58 -1.76 -5.85
N ASN A 94 -14.68 -0.85 -6.81
CA ASN A 94 -15.85 -0.68 -7.67
C ASN A 94 -15.71 -1.37 -9.04
N ASP A 95 -14.52 -1.88 -9.37
CA ASP A 95 -14.29 -2.64 -10.60
C ASP A 95 -15.26 -3.82 -10.67
N LEU A 96 -15.95 -3.93 -11.82
CA LEU A 96 -16.92 -4.97 -12.11
C LEU A 96 -16.27 -6.35 -12.26
N ASN A 97 -14.99 -6.39 -12.63
CA ASN A 97 -14.18 -7.59 -12.77
C ASN A 97 -13.40 -7.93 -11.49
N ARG A 98 -13.56 -7.16 -10.40
CA ARG A 98 -12.84 -7.45 -9.16
C ARG A 98 -13.17 -8.85 -8.65
N VAL A 99 -12.20 -9.45 -7.98
CA VAL A 99 -12.45 -10.61 -7.14
C VAL A 99 -12.29 -10.17 -5.68
N GLU A 100 -13.34 -10.34 -4.89
CA GLU A 100 -13.38 -9.91 -3.50
C GLU A 100 -13.84 -11.04 -2.58
N ILE A 101 -13.19 -11.20 -1.42
CA ILE A 101 -13.60 -12.13 -0.38
C ILE A 101 -14.36 -11.35 0.70
N LYS A 102 -15.62 -11.70 0.92
CA LYS A 102 -16.43 -11.19 2.04
C LYS A 102 -16.48 -12.22 3.17
N SER A 103 -16.04 -11.82 4.35
CA SER A 103 -16.18 -12.62 5.58
C SER A 103 -17.49 -12.36 6.33
N GLY A 104 -18.26 -11.33 5.95
CA GLY A 104 -19.45 -10.88 6.68
C GLY A 104 -19.18 -9.87 7.80
N LYS A 105 -17.91 -9.56 8.10
CA LYS A 105 -17.55 -8.47 9.01
C LYS A 105 -17.75 -7.10 8.33
N PRO A 106 -18.38 -6.11 9.00
CA PRO A 106 -18.50 -4.76 8.47
C PRO A 106 -17.15 -4.04 8.48
N ASN A 107 -17.02 -2.98 7.67
CA ASN A 107 -15.80 -2.18 7.52
C ASN A 107 -14.55 -3.00 7.15
N ARG A 108 -14.74 -4.06 6.37
CA ARG A 108 -13.67 -4.91 5.82
C ARG A 108 -13.80 -5.01 4.31
N GLY A 109 -12.67 -5.20 3.64
CA GLY A 109 -12.59 -5.58 2.24
C GLY A 109 -11.43 -6.53 2.03
N LYS A 110 -11.49 -7.40 1.02
CA LYS A 110 -10.35 -8.24 0.67
C LYS A 110 -10.34 -8.49 -0.82
N LEU A 111 -9.49 -7.77 -1.54
CA LEU A 111 -9.36 -7.93 -2.98
C LEU A 111 -8.31 -9.00 -3.29
N LEU A 112 -8.59 -9.85 -4.27
CA LEU A 112 -7.64 -10.80 -4.81
C LEU A 112 -7.13 -10.31 -6.15
N PHE A 113 -5.83 -10.48 -6.37
CA PHE A 113 -5.16 -10.13 -7.61
C PHE A 113 -4.21 -11.23 -8.08
N ARG A 114 -3.99 -11.34 -9.39
CA ARG A 114 -2.87 -12.08 -9.98
C ARG A 114 -1.61 -11.23 -9.95
N LEU A 115 -0.46 -11.89 -9.78
CA LEU A 115 0.82 -11.24 -10.01
C LEU A 115 1.10 -11.13 -11.51
N PRO A 116 1.72 -10.03 -12.00
CA PRO A 116 2.09 -9.90 -13.39
C PRO A 116 3.14 -10.93 -13.78
N HIS A 117 3.27 -11.17 -15.08
CA HIS A 117 4.39 -11.93 -15.62
C HIS A 117 5.74 -11.30 -15.20
N GLY A 118 6.66 -12.12 -14.71
CA GLY A 118 8.00 -11.69 -14.26
C GLY A 118 8.09 -11.27 -12.79
N VAL A 119 6.97 -11.17 -12.07
CA VAL A 119 6.97 -10.95 -10.61
C VAL A 119 6.83 -12.30 -9.90
N GLU A 120 7.91 -12.76 -9.28
CA GLU A 120 7.90 -14.06 -8.60
C GLU A 120 7.10 -14.06 -7.30
N SER A 121 7.39 -13.11 -6.41
CA SER A 121 6.75 -12.94 -5.10
C SER A 121 7.17 -11.63 -4.43
N PHE A 122 6.47 -11.25 -3.35
CA PHE A 122 6.92 -10.26 -2.38
C PHE A 122 6.53 -10.67 -0.96
N ASN A 123 7.31 -10.22 0.02
CA ASN A 123 6.97 -10.44 1.42
C ASN A 123 5.70 -9.66 1.80
N THR A 124 4.82 -10.30 2.56
CA THR A 124 3.60 -9.68 3.06
C THR A 124 3.92 -8.35 3.74
N ARG A 125 3.19 -7.30 3.35
CA ARG A 125 3.28 -5.96 3.95
C ARG A 125 2.11 -5.77 4.87
N GLN A 126 2.36 -5.22 6.05
CA GLN A 126 1.35 -4.98 7.06
C GLN A 126 1.50 -3.54 7.51
N TYR A 127 0.39 -2.80 7.51
CA TYR A 127 0.36 -1.42 7.98
C TYR A 127 -0.56 -1.28 9.18
N GLU A 128 0.05 -1.02 10.33
CA GLU A 128 -0.65 -0.81 11.59
C GLU A 128 -0.47 0.64 12.03
N HIS A 129 -1.56 1.24 12.53
CA HIS A 129 -1.53 2.54 13.18
C HIS A 129 -2.30 2.46 14.51
N ASN A 130 -1.72 2.99 15.60
CA ASN A 130 -2.31 2.97 16.94
C ASN A 130 -2.81 1.59 17.40
N LYS A 131 -2.04 0.52 17.12
CA LYS A 131 -2.40 -0.88 17.43
C LYS A 131 -3.60 -1.43 16.66
N THR A 132 -4.02 -0.73 15.61
CA THR A 132 -5.06 -1.16 14.68
C THR A 132 -4.44 -1.47 13.33
N MET A 133 -4.60 -2.72 12.86
CA MET A 133 -4.24 -3.07 11.49
C MET A 133 -5.16 -2.31 10.53
N LEU A 134 -4.58 -1.54 9.62
CA LEU A 134 -5.33 -0.85 8.57
C LEU A 134 -5.46 -1.76 7.36
N PHE A 135 -4.34 -2.28 6.86
CA PHE A 135 -4.33 -3.20 5.73
C PHE A 135 -3.12 -4.14 5.73
N GLU A 136 -3.26 -5.22 4.95
CA GLU A 136 -2.18 -6.11 4.57
C GLU A 136 -2.13 -6.34 3.05
N LEU A 137 -0.93 -6.37 2.47
CA LEU A 137 -0.68 -6.89 1.12
C LEU A 137 -0.02 -8.26 1.25
N ARG A 138 -0.80 -9.32 1.07
CA ARG A 138 -0.44 -10.69 1.42
C ARG A 138 0.03 -11.47 0.19
N ASN A 139 1.21 -12.08 0.26
CA ASN A 139 1.73 -12.97 -0.79
C ASN A 139 2.68 -14.04 -0.22
N ALA A 140 3.84 -13.64 0.30
CA ALA A 140 4.83 -14.54 0.93
C ALA A 140 5.04 -14.21 2.42
N SER A 141 5.34 -15.22 3.24
CA SER A 141 5.84 -15.01 4.60
C SER A 141 7.22 -14.37 4.59
N LYS A 142 7.70 -13.90 5.75
CA LYS A 142 9.08 -13.38 5.90
C LYS A 142 10.17 -14.38 5.49
N THR A 143 9.86 -15.68 5.50
CA THR A 143 10.79 -16.76 5.10
C THR A 143 10.56 -17.24 3.67
N GLY A 144 9.76 -16.52 2.87
CA GLY A 144 9.48 -16.87 1.48
C GLY A 144 8.50 -18.04 1.30
N ALA A 145 7.78 -18.44 2.34
CA ALA A 145 6.77 -19.50 2.23
C ALA A 145 5.39 -18.92 1.89
N THR A 146 4.50 -19.72 1.30
CA THR A 146 3.16 -19.22 0.95
C THR A 146 2.37 -18.84 2.20
N VAL A 147 1.64 -17.73 2.11
CA VAL A 147 0.51 -17.44 3.01
C VAL A 147 -0.79 -17.91 2.37
N GLN A 148 -1.89 -17.88 3.14
CA GLN A 148 -3.21 -18.20 2.62
C GLN A 148 -4.28 -17.25 3.12
N ASP A 149 -5.37 -17.18 2.34
CA ASP A 149 -6.60 -16.46 2.67
C ASP A 149 -7.83 -17.33 2.39
N VAL A 150 -8.74 -17.42 3.37
CA VAL A 150 -9.90 -18.31 3.31
C VAL A 150 -10.90 -17.83 2.25
N ILE A 151 -11.21 -18.68 1.28
CA ILE A 151 -12.17 -18.39 0.20
C ILE A 151 -13.41 -19.29 0.23
N ILE A 152 -13.36 -20.41 0.96
CA ILE A 152 -14.49 -21.33 1.12
C ILE A 152 -14.60 -21.73 2.59
N GLY A 153 -15.84 -21.79 3.08
CA GLY A 153 -16.17 -22.33 4.39
C GLY A 153 -16.85 -21.30 5.30
N THR A 154 -16.75 -21.48 6.60
CA THR A 154 -17.47 -20.67 7.61
C THR A 154 -16.49 -19.88 8.47
N HIS A 155 -16.75 -18.59 8.63
CA HIS A 155 -15.96 -17.73 9.49
C HIS A 155 -16.30 -18.00 10.97
N PRO A 156 -15.33 -18.34 11.83
CA PRO A 156 -15.61 -18.86 13.18
C PRO A 156 -16.22 -17.86 14.15
N ASP A 157 -15.88 -16.57 14.07
CA ASP A 157 -16.40 -15.59 15.03
C ASP A 157 -17.82 -15.13 14.68
N THR A 158 -18.17 -15.15 13.40
CA THR A 158 -19.42 -14.56 12.87
C THR A 158 -20.43 -15.63 12.47
N GLY A 159 -20.00 -16.87 12.25
CA GLY A 159 -20.83 -17.96 11.72
C GLY A 159 -21.21 -17.79 10.25
N THR A 160 -20.79 -16.72 9.60
CA THR A 160 -21.10 -16.41 8.19
C THR A 160 -20.25 -17.26 7.26
N THR A 161 -20.84 -17.66 6.14
CA THR A 161 -20.11 -18.31 5.04
C THR A 161 -19.24 -17.27 4.32
N TYR A 162 -17.99 -17.61 4.03
CA TYR A 162 -17.15 -16.80 3.16
C TYR A 162 -17.77 -16.74 1.76
N GLN A 163 -17.88 -15.53 1.22
CA GLN A 163 -18.40 -15.32 -0.14
C GLN A 163 -17.29 -14.78 -1.02
N VAL A 164 -17.20 -15.31 -2.24
CA VAL A 164 -16.35 -14.76 -3.29
C VAL A 164 -17.25 -13.99 -4.25
N ILE A 165 -16.99 -12.69 -4.38
CA ILE A 165 -17.58 -11.82 -5.40
C ILE A 165 -16.66 -11.86 -6.62
N GLY A 166 -17.25 -11.86 -7.83
CA GLY A 166 -16.52 -11.91 -9.09
C GLY A 166 -16.17 -13.34 -9.53
N ASP A 167 -15.38 -13.45 -10.60
CA ASP A 167 -14.98 -14.74 -11.14
C ASP A 167 -13.59 -15.17 -10.65
N ILE A 168 -13.58 -16.07 -9.67
CA ILE A 168 -12.32 -16.63 -9.11
C ILE A 168 -11.42 -17.30 -10.16
N ALA A 169 -11.96 -17.72 -11.31
CA ALA A 169 -11.13 -18.27 -12.38
C ALA A 169 -10.38 -17.19 -13.18
N ASN A 170 -10.87 -15.95 -13.14
CA ASN A 170 -10.38 -14.79 -13.90
C ASN A 170 -10.06 -13.62 -12.94
N ILE A 171 -9.19 -13.88 -11.97
CA ILE A 171 -8.71 -12.87 -11.02
C ILE A 171 -7.93 -11.78 -11.79
N PRO A 172 -8.26 -10.49 -11.65
CA PRO A 172 -7.56 -9.41 -12.35
C PRO A 172 -6.11 -9.29 -11.89
N GLU A 173 -5.24 -8.75 -12.74
CA GLU A 173 -3.87 -8.44 -12.36
C GLU A 173 -3.82 -7.34 -11.28
N ILE A 174 -2.82 -7.41 -10.41
CA ILE A 174 -2.60 -6.39 -9.37
C ILE A 174 -2.32 -5.03 -10.03
N PRO A 175 -3.01 -3.95 -9.61
CA PRO A 175 -2.74 -2.62 -10.15
C PRO A 175 -1.29 -2.19 -9.92
N ASP A 176 -0.68 -1.55 -10.91
CA ASP A 176 0.73 -1.10 -10.86
C ASP A 176 1.06 -0.32 -9.58
N GLY A 177 0.19 0.60 -9.18
CA GLY A 177 0.36 1.39 -7.96
C GLY A 177 0.42 0.53 -6.70
N LEU A 178 -0.45 -0.48 -6.60
CA LEU A 178 -0.51 -1.39 -5.46
C LEU A 178 0.67 -2.38 -5.44
N LEU A 179 1.05 -2.89 -6.60
CA LEU A 179 2.26 -3.71 -6.75
C LEU A 179 3.50 -2.92 -6.35
N ASN A 180 3.57 -1.66 -6.76
CA ASN A 180 4.67 -0.78 -6.46
C ASN A 180 4.77 -0.51 -4.93
N VAL A 181 3.65 -0.35 -4.22
CA VAL A 181 3.63 -0.33 -2.74
C VAL A 181 4.29 -1.58 -2.16
N ALA A 182 3.95 -2.77 -2.68
CA ALA A 182 4.50 -4.03 -2.17
C ALA A 182 6.03 -4.15 -2.40
N LEU A 183 6.50 -3.74 -3.57
CA LEU A 183 7.90 -3.83 -3.99
C LEU A 183 8.79 -2.73 -3.37
N HIS A 184 8.25 -1.53 -3.14
CA HIS A 184 8.98 -0.37 -2.61
C HIS A 184 8.45 0.06 -1.24
N TRP A 185 8.21 -0.94 -0.39
CA TRP A 185 7.52 -0.78 0.89
C TRP A 185 8.07 0.33 1.77
N ASP A 186 9.39 0.43 1.93
CA ASP A 186 9.98 1.40 2.85
C ASP A 186 9.73 2.85 2.39
N SER A 187 9.73 3.12 1.08
CA SER A 187 9.40 4.45 0.55
C SER A 187 7.92 4.79 0.71
N TRP A 188 7.03 3.81 0.46
CA TRP A 188 5.59 4.01 0.60
C TRP A 188 5.15 4.15 2.06
N ARG A 189 5.80 3.40 2.96
CA ARG A 189 5.56 3.49 4.40
C ARG A 189 5.74 4.92 4.92
N LEU A 190 6.80 5.62 4.52
CA LEU A 190 7.00 7.03 4.89
C LEU A 190 5.88 7.93 4.38
N CYS A 191 5.35 7.66 3.18
CA CYS A 191 4.24 8.41 2.62
C CYS A 191 2.95 8.18 3.42
N PHE A 192 2.67 6.94 3.85
CA PHE A 192 1.54 6.61 4.71
C PHE A 192 1.69 7.23 6.11
N ASP A 193 2.88 7.11 6.72
CA ASP A 193 3.18 7.70 8.03
C ASP A 193 2.99 9.22 8.00
N SER A 194 3.43 9.86 6.90
CA SER A 194 3.21 11.29 6.66
C SER A 194 1.72 11.65 6.48
N ALA A 195 0.93 10.80 5.82
CA ALA A 195 -0.50 11.04 5.62
C ALA A 195 -1.27 10.96 6.95
N LEU A 196 -0.86 10.05 7.84
CA LEU A 196 -1.41 9.91 9.19
C LEU A 196 -0.81 10.90 10.21
N GLY A 197 0.10 11.80 9.80
CA GLY A 197 0.72 12.77 10.69
C GLY A 197 1.62 12.15 11.78
N ILE A 198 2.17 10.97 11.53
CA ILE A 198 3.07 10.26 12.46
C ILE A 198 4.46 10.88 12.45
N VAL A 199 4.91 11.38 11.30
CA VAL A 199 6.23 11.97 11.13
C VAL A 199 6.29 13.32 11.86
N GLU A 200 7.37 13.57 12.59
CA GLU A 200 7.58 14.87 13.24
C GLU A 200 7.47 16.01 12.21
N PRO A 201 6.89 17.15 12.60
CA PRO A 201 6.83 18.30 11.70
C PRO A 201 8.25 18.70 11.26
N PRO A 202 8.46 18.90 9.95
CA PRO A 202 9.77 19.30 9.46
C PRO A 202 10.18 20.65 10.04
N GLN A 203 11.49 20.81 10.26
CA GLN A 203 12.03 22.03 10.84
C GLN A 203 11.97 23.18 9.82
N ASP A 204 11.83 24.40 10.32
CA ASP A 204 12.12 25.59 9.53
C ASP A 204 13.61 25.61 9.17
N LEU A 205 13.96 25.96 7.94
CA LEU A 205 15.34 26.22 7.58
C LEU A 205 15.92 27.31 8.51
N PRO A 206 17.13 27.12 9.05
CA PRO A 206 17.78 28.15 9.85
C PRO A 206 18.09 29.35 8.96
N ARG A 207 17.31 30.43 9.11
CA ARG A 207 17.53 31.69 8.42
C ARG A 207 18.25 32.64 9.36
N GLU A 208 19.46 33.07 9.02
CA GLU A 208 20.07 34.22 9.70
C GLU A 208 19.26 35.47 9.36
N THR A 209 18.60 36.05 10.35
CA THR A 209 17.96 37.35 10.20
C THR A 209 19.06 38.40 10.06
N LEU A 210 19.42 38.73 8.83
CA LEU A 210 20.28 39.88 8.56
C LEU A 210 19.49 41.14 8.91
N HIS A 211 19.72 41.67 10.11
CA HIS A 211 19.20 42.97 10.53
C HIS A 211 20.01 44.08 9.86
N GLY A 212 19.73 44.32 8.57
CA GLY A 212 20.22 45.49 7.85
C GLY A 212 19.38 46.73 8.18
N GLU A 213 19.98 47.91 8.06
CA GLU A 213 19.22 49.16 8.11
C GLU A 213 18.15 49.16 6.99
N ASN A 214 16.91 49.52 7.34
CA ASN A 214 15.82 49.63 6.38
C ASN A 214 16.03 50.88 5.51
N LEU A 215 16.88 50.74 4.49
CA LEU A 215 17.19 51.81 3.54
C LEU A 215 15.96 52.16 2.71
N LYS A 216 15.83 53.43 2.33
CA LYS A 216 14.74 53.87 1.45
C LYS A 216 14.84 53.15 0.09
N GLY A 217 13.79 52.40 -0.27
CA GLY A 217 13.78 51.56 -1.48
C GLY A 217 14.25 50.11 -1.25
N TRP A 218 14.40 49.69 0.01
CA TRP A 218 14.69 48.29 0.35
C TRP A 218 13.61 47.35 -0.22
N ARG A 219 14.08 46.27 -0.83
CA ARG A 219 13.28 45.19 -1.39
C ARG A 219 13.68 43.88 -0.74
N ASN A 220 12.75 42.94 -0.67
CA ASN A 220 13.00 41.60 -0.14
C ASN A 220 12.82 40.60 -1.27
N PRO A 221 13.89 40.24 -2.00
CA PRO A 221 13.78 39.36 -3.17
C PRO A 221 13.17 38.00 -2.84
N VAL A 222 13.45 37.45 -1.66
CA VAL A 222 12.90 36.16 -1.20
C VAL A 222 11.39 36.28 -1.00
N LEU A 223 10.93 37.34 -0.32
CA LEU A 223 9.51 37.59 -0.13
C LEU A 223 8.80 37.82 -1.47
N GLU A 224 9.37 38.66 -2.34
CA GLU A 224 8.81 38.97 -3.65
C GLU A 224 8.75 37.71 -4.55
N PHE A 225 9.75 36.83 -4.45
CA PHE A 225 9.75 35.55 -5.16
C PHE A 225 8.62 34.65 -4.67
N ASN A 226 8.49 34.47 -3.34
CA ASN A 226 7.42 33.66 -2.75
C ASN A 226 6.02 34.25 -2.98
N GLN A 227 5.91 35.56 -3.25
CA GLN A 227 4.66 36.19 -3.70
C GLN A 227 4.36 35.92 -5.18
N SER A 228 5.37 35.61 -5.99
CA SER A 228 5.26 35.44 -7.44
C SER A 228 5.14 33.97 -7.86
N PHE A 229 5.66 33.05 -7.06
CA PHE A 229 5.68 31.62 -7.36
C PHE A 229 5.25 30.79 -6.16
N SER A 230 4.45 29.76 -6.42
CA SER A 230 4.13 28.72 -5.44
C SER A 230 5.20 27.62 -5.44
N VAL A 231 5.26 26.84 -4.36
CA VAL A 231 6.12 25.64 -4.30
C VAL A 231 5.79 24.68 -5.44
N GLN A 232 4.50 24.52 -5.74
CA GLN A 232 3.99 23.67 -6.80
C GLN A 232 4.51 24.12 -8.17
N ASP A 233 4.57 25.42 -8.45
CA ASP A 233 5.12 25.94 -9.72
C ASP A 233 6.57 25.52 -9.92
N ILE A 234 7.38 25.64 -8.85
CA ILE A 234 8.79 25.27 -8.86
C ILE A 234 8.96 23.76 -9.02
N LEU A 235 8.18 22.96 -8.30
CA LEU A 235 8.22 21.50 -8.42
C LEU A 235 7.88 21.05 -9.85
N LEU A 236 6.77 21.54 -10.42
CA LEU A 236 6.30 21.15 -11.75
C LEU A 236 7.32 21.47 -12.84
N ARG A 237 7.89 22.67 -12.84
CA ARG A 237 8.90 23.05 -13.85
C ARG A 237 10.22 22.29 -13.72
N ASN A 238 10.50 21.74 -12.55
CA ASN A 238 11.64 20.83 -12.28
C ASN A 238 11.29 19.35 -12.47
N GLY A 239 10.17 19.03 -13.12
CA GLY A 239 9.83 17.66 -13.53
C GLY A 239 9.24 16.78 -12.43
N TYR A 240 8.86 17.35 -11.28
CA TYR A 240 8.03 16.66 -10.30
C TYR A 240 6.61 16.50 -10.84
N ARG A 241 5.96 15.39 -10.48
CA ARG A 241 4.59 15.08 -10.91
C ARG A 241 3.64 15.10 -9.73
N ALA A 242 2.61 15.94 -9.80
CA ALA A 242 1.54 15.98 -8.80
C ALA A 242 0.77 14.65 -8.76
N VAL A 243 0.37 14.23 -7.55
CA VAL A 243 -0.45 13.04 -7.32
C VAL A 243 -1.20 13.17 -6.00
N GLY A 244 -2.41 12.62 -5.94
CA GLY A 244 -3.29 12.82 -4.79
C GLY A 244 -3.61 14.30 -4.58
N LYS A 245 -3.89 14.66 -3.32
CA LYS A 245 -4.33 16.02 -2.97
C LYS A 245 -3.20 17.04 -2.90
N ASP A 246 -2.09 16.67 -2.26
CA ASP A 246 -1.04 17.61 -1.87
C ASP A 246 0.34 16.96 -1.90
N ARG A 247 0.55 16.02 -2.83
CA ARG A 247 1.81 15.29 -2.94
C ARG A 247 2.40 15.30 -4.33
N PHE A 248 3.71 15.10 -4.40
CA PHE A 248 4.45 15.01 -5.65
C PHE A 248 5.41 13.82 -5.66
N ILE A 249 5.58 13.25 -6.85
CA ILE A 249 6.58 12.24 -7.16
C ILE A 249 7.75 12.93 -7.84
N ARG A 250 8.95 12.73 -7.30
CA ARG A 250 10.18 13.30 -7.85
C ARG A 250 10.52 12.77 -9.25
N PRO A 251 11.19 13.57 -10.09
CA PRO A 251 11.72 13.09 -11.36
C PRO A 251 12.68 11.91 -11.15
N GLY A 252 12.65 10.94 -12.05
CA GLY A 252 13.52 9.75 -11.98
C GLY A 252 13.23 8.78 -10.83
N SER A 253 12.15 8.96 -10.05
CA SER A 253 11.80 8.03 -8.97
C SER A 253 11.57 6.61 -9.50
N THR A 254 12.28 5.64 -8.94
CA THR A 254 12.07 4.20 -9.19
C THR A 254 10.91 3.68 -8.37
N SER A 255 10.83 4.08 -7.10
CA SER A 255 9.76 3.68 -6.19
C SER A 255 8.42 4.32 -6.50
N LYS A 256 8.35 5.37 -7.34
CA LYS A 256 7.11 6.11 -7.64
C LYS A 256 6.30 6.58 -6.43
N ALA A 257 6.84 6.46 -5.22
CA ALA A 257 6.20 6.89 -3.99
C ALA A 257 6.10 8.43 -3.99
N PRO A 258 4.96 8.99 -3.56
CA PRO A 258 4.70 10.42 -3.55
C PRO A 258 5.37 11.10 -2.35
N GLY A 259 6.71 11.12 -2.40
CA GLY A 259 7.56 11.51 -1.28
C GLY A 259 7.48 12.99 -0.89
N ILE A 260 7.09 13.88 -1.81
CA ILE A 260 6.87 15.29 -1.47
C ILE A 260 5.48 15.47 -0.88
N LYS A 261 5.37 16.21 0.23
CA LYS A 261 4.12 16.68 0.82
C LYS A 261 4.11 18.21 0.84
N ILE A 262 3.06 18.82 0.30
CA ILE A 262 2.80 20.25 0.44
C ILE A 262 2.22 20.51 1.83
N LEU A 263 2.74 21.55 2.47
CA LEU A 263 2.34 22.06 3.77
C LEU A 263 1.69 23.43 3.55
N THR A 264 0.38 23.50 3.76
CA THR A 264 -0.38 24.75 3.63
C THR A 264 -0.50 25.45 4.97
N ASN A 265 -0.82 26.76 4.93
CA ASN A 265 -1.03 27.59 6.12
C ASN A 265 0.21 27.65 7.06
N CYS A 266 1.41 27.72 6.50
CA CYS A 266 2.61 27.88 7.33
C CYS A 266 2.63 29.25 8.03
N LYS A 267 3.40 29.36 9.13
CA LYS A 267 3.49 30.55 9.98
C LYS A 267 3.87 31.84 9.23
N ASN A 268 4.62 31.71 8.14
CA ASN A 268 5.08 32.83 7.31
C ASN A 268 4.06 33.26 6.23
N GLY A 269 2.89 32.61 6.16
CA GLY A 269 1.83 32.92 5.19
C GLY A 269 2.03 32.30 3.80
N PHE A 270 3.08 31.51 3.59
CA PHE A 270 3.35 30.82 2.32
C PHE A 270 3.25 29.31 2.48
N ASP A 271 2.91 28.61 1.40
CA ASP A 271 3.03 27.16 1.36
C ASP A 271 4.50 26.75 1.40
N ALA A 272 4.77 25.58 1.97
CA ALA A 272 6.07 24.93 1.94
C ALA A 272 5.92 23.48 1.45
N CYS A 273 7.03 22.80 1.17
CA CYS A 273 7.02 21.35 1.00
C CYS A 273 8.07 20.67 1.87
N TYR A 274 7.85 19.38 2.09
CA TYR A 274 8.81 18.49 2.73
C TYR A 274 8.93 17.19 1.95
N SER A 275 10.15 16.65 1.84
CA SER A 275 10.45 15.44 1.09
C SER A 275 10.79 14.27 2.01
N HIS A 276 10.13 13.14 1.77
CA HIS A 276 10.49 11.81 2.28
C HIS A 276 11.29 10.99 1.25
N GLY A 277 11.64 11.60 0.11
CA GLY A 277 12.27 10.94 -1.03
C GLY A 277 13.80 11.02 -1.03
N GLY A 278 14.47 10.32 -1.94
CA GLY A 278 15.92 10.48 -2.14
C GLY A 278 16.27 11.65 -3.06
N ASP A 279 15.80 12.87 -2.76
CA ASP A 279 16.07 14.08 -3.55
C ASP A 279 16.69 15.22 -2.74
N ALA A 280 17.03 16.31 -3.44
CA ALA A 280 17.68 17.49 -2.86
C ALA A 280 16.83 18.22 -1.80
N LEU A 281 15.53 17.92 -1.74
CA LEU A 281 14.60 18.51 -0.77
C LEU A 281 14.45 17.65 0.50
N ASN A 282 15.05 16.46 0.55
CA ASN A 282 15.07 15.61 1.75
C ASN A 282 16.33 15.87 2.58
N ASP A 283 16.40 17.06 3.15
CA ASP A 283 17.47 17.52 4.03
C ASP A 283 17.01 17.72 5.49
N GLY A 284 15.77 17.31 5.80
CA GLY A 284 15.16 17.44 7.13
C GLY A 284 14.40 18.75 7.36
N TYR A 285 14.40 19.68 6.39
CA TYR A 285 13.72 20.96 6.50
C TYR A 285 12.53 21.08 5.55
N LYS A 286 11.60 21.98 5.88
CA LYS A 286 10.59 22.41 4.92
C LYS A 286 11.11 23.56 4.07
N HIS A 287 10.71 23.54 2.81
CA HIS A 287 11.20 24.46 1.77
C HIS A 287 10.05 25.28 1.22
N ASP A 288 10.16 26.61 1.24
CA ASP A 288 9.24 27.46 0.48
C ASP A 288 9.60 27.47 -1.03
N ALA A 289 8.93 28.30 -1.82
CA ALA A 289 9.16 28.33 -3.26
C ALA A 289 10.58 28.79 -3.61
N PHE A 290 11.11 29.78 -2.89
CA PHE A 290 12.49 30.25 -3.09
C PHE A 290 13.52 29.19 -2.68
N ASP A 291 13.30 28.49 -1.57
CA ASP A 291 14.16 27.38 -1.14
C ASP A 291 14.19 26.27 -2.19
N CYS A 292 13.04 25.88 -2.74
CA CYS A 292 12.94 24.92 -3.83
C CYS A 292 13.69 25.39 -5.07
N PHE A 293 13.53 26.67 -5.44
CA PHE A 293 14.20 27.26 -6.60
C PHE A 293 15.72 27.18 -6.46
N ARG A 294 16.23 27.60 -5.31
CA ARG A 294 17.66 27.55 -4.98
C ARG A 294 18.21 26.13 -5.05
N LEU A 295 17.52 25.17 -4.43
CA LEU A 295 18.00 23.78 -4.36
C LEU A 295 17.90 23.05 -5.70
N LEU A 296 16.82 23.26 -6.46
CA LEU A 296 16.56 22.49 -7.68
C LEU A 296 17.19 23.10 -8.93
N GLU A 297 17.30 24.44 -9.01
CA GLU A 297 17.77 25.13 -10.22
C GLU A 297 19.17 25.72 -10.08
N HIS A 298 19.61 25.96 -8.85
CA HIS A 298 20.90 26.61 -8.55
C HIS A 298 21.85 25.77 -7.69
N GLY A 299 21.53 24.50 -7.44
CA GLY A 299 22.42 23.59 -6.71
C GLY A 299 22.67 23.98 -5.25
N GLY A 300 21.81 24.83 -4.68
CA GLY A 300 21.92 25.32 -3.31
C GLY A 300 22.52 26.72 -3.16
N ASP A 301 23.03 27.32 -4.24
CA ASP A 301 23.63 28.67 -4.21
C ASP A 301 22.60 29.77 -4.51
N TRP A 302 22.76 30.97 -3.92
CA TRP A 302 21.97 32.18 -4.19
C TRP A 302 22.69 33.46 -3.79
#